data_AF-A0A9P0EFC7-F1
#
_entry.id   AF-A0A9P0EFC7-F1
#
_cell.length_a   1.000
_cell.length_b   1.000
_cell.length_c   1.000
_cell.angle_alpha   90.00
_cell.angle_beta   90.00
_cell.angle_gamma   90.00
#
_symmetry.space_group_name_H-M   'P 1'
#
loop_
_entity.id
_entity.type
_entity.pdbx_description
1 polymer ?
#
loop_
_entity_poly.entity_id
_entity_poly.type
_entity_poly.pdbx_seq_one_letter_code
_entity_poly.pdbx_strand_id
1 'polypeptide(L)'
;MNEHLRKDEEAIKVKYCAKCKNHGRKEEMKGHKRECARRHCSCDKCQGTEKKRAKTRIQVQLRRIKLLNMEKAAKVSHEMKARRFRWAGHVARSNPSGSLNITMNNNKEKEM
;
A
#
# COMPACT_ATOMS: atom_id res chain seq x y z
N MET A 1 -30.33 -26.06 0.33
CA MET A 1 -28.88 -26.33 0.20
C MET A 1 -28.33 -25.20 -0.64
N ASN A 2 -27.67 -24.21 -0.03
CA ASN A 2 -27.00 -23.18 -0.82
C ASN A 2 -25.68 -22.78 -0.16
N GLU A 3 -24.65 -22.96 -0.95
CA GLU A 3 -23.23 -23.10 -0.67
C GLU A 3 -22.56 -21.74 -0.40
N HIS A 4 -23.15 -20.94 0.49
CA HIS A 4 -22.69 -19.57 0.74
C HIS A 4 -22.29 -19.26 2.19
N LEU A 5 -22.37 -20.24 3.09
CA LEU A 5 -21.95 -20.11 4.50
C LEU A 5 -20.66 -20.89 4.82
N ARG A 6 -19.66 -20.91 3.92
CA ARG A 6 -18.37 -21.59 4.17
C ARG A 6 -17.12 -20.76 3.84
N LYS A 7 -17.24 -19.49 3.46
CA LYS A 7 -16.08 -18.63 3.16
C LYS A 7 -15.53 -17.85 4.35
N ASP A 8 -16.28 -17.74 5.46
CA ASP A 8 -15.81 -17.04 6.67
C ASP A 8 -15.19 -18.00 7.71
N GLU A 9 -15.37 -19.31 7.53
CA GLU A 9 -14.57 -20.38 8.18
C GLU A 9 -13.26 -20.67 7.41
N GLU A 10 -12.77 -19.70 6.64
CA GLU A 10 -11.52 -19.83 5.89
C GLU A 10 -10.35 -19.91 6.88
N ALA A 11 -9.98 -21.16 7.18
CA ALA A 11 -9.02 -21.62 8.17
C ALA A 11 -7.98 -20.56 8.57
N ILE A 12 -7.98 -20.17 9.84
CA ILE A 12 -6.86 -19.44 10.46
C ILE A 12 -5.61 -20.31 10.28
N LYS A 13 -4.84 -20.03 9.22
CA LYS A 13 -3.66 -20.81 8.89
C LYS A 13 -2.59 -20.54 9.92
N VAL A 14 -2.42 -21.47 10.86
CA VAL A 14 -1.35 -21.45 11.86
C VAL A 14 0.00 -21.34 11.15
N LYS A 15 0.78 -20.32 11.52
CA LYS A 15 2.12 -20.09 10.96
C LYS A 15 3.18 -20.62 11.92
N TYR A 16 4.10 -21.41 11.40
CA TYR A 16 5.23 -21.94 12.17
C TYR A 16 6.48 -21.07 12.07
N CYS A 17 7.32 -21.13 13.10
CA CYS A 17 8.62 -20.47 13.11
C CYS A 17 9.55 -21.04 12.04
N ALA A 18 9.92 -20.22 11.05
CA ALA A 18 10.78 -20.64 9.96
C ALA A 18 12.17 -21.14 10.42
N LYS A 19 12.76 -20.54 11.47
CA LYS A 19 14.04 -21.00 12.00
C LYS A 19 13.91 -22.38 12.65
N CYS A 20 12.86 -22.62 13.44
CA CYS A 20 12.60 -23.96 14.01
C CYS A 20 12.37 -24.99 12.91
N LYS A 21 11.59 -24.63 11.88
CA LYS A 21 11.34 -25.49 10.73
C LYS A 21 12.64 -25.91 10.02
N ASN A 22 13.60 -25.00 9.85
CA ASN A 22 14.90 -25.30 9.24
C ASN A 22 15.73 -26.33 10.03
N HIS A 23 15.42 -26.52 11.31
CA HIS A 23 16.04 -27.46 12.24
C HIS A 23 15.10 -28.61 12.65
N GLY A 24 14.01 -28.85 11.91
CA GLY A 24 13.12 -29.99 12.11
C GLY A 24 12.06 -29.81 13.21
N ARG A 25 11.96 -28.65 13.88
CA ARG A 25 10.93 -28.38 14.90
C ARG A 25 9.77 -27.57 14.32
N LYS A 26 8.53 -27.89 14.70
CA LYS A 26 7.30 -27.21 14.25
C LYS A 26 6.67 -26.39 15.35
N GLU A 27 7.41 -25.38 15.81
CA GLU A 27 6.92 -24.44 16.81
C GLU A 27 5.99 -23.39 16.18
N GLU A 28 4.81 -23.17 16.76
CA GLU A 28 3.92 -22.10 16.34
C GLU A 28 4.61 -20.73 16.48
N MET A 29 4.40 -19.80 15.55
CA MET A 29 5.07 -18.50 15.57
C MET A 29 4.49 -17.55 16.64
N LYS A 30 3.23 -17.75 17.03
CA LYS A 30 2.54 -16.93 18.04
C LYS A 30 3.24 -17.11 19.40
N GLY A 31 3.69 -16.02 20.01
CA GLY A 31 4.43 -16.03 21.30
C GLY A 31 5.89 -16.53 21.23
N HIS A 32 6.24 -17.36 20.26
CA HIS A 32 7.51 -18.09 20.21
C HIS A 32 8.80 -17.27 20.00
N LYS A 33 8.72 -15.99 19.63
CA LYS A 33 9.92 -15.19 19.26
C LYS A 33 11.01 -15.18 20.35
N ARG A 34 10.62 -15.05 21.63
CA ARG A 34 11.57 -14.94 22.76
C ARG A 34 12.11 -16.29 23.21
N GLU A 35 11.28 -17.33 23.15
CA GLU A 35 11.55 -18.70 23.58
C GLU A 35 12.19 -19.57 22.48
N CYS A 36 12.37 -19.00 21.28
CA CYS A 36 12.95 -19.72 20.16
C CYS A 36 14.40 -20.14 20.45
N ALA A 37 14.61 -21.44 20.65
CA ALA A 37 15.95 -22.04 20.83
C ALA A 37 16.93 -21.75 19.67
N ARG A 38 16.42 -21.40 18.48
CA ARG A 38 17.22 -21.07 17.29
C ARG A 38 17.16 -19.58 16.93
N ARG A 39 16.75 -18.71 17.86
CA ARG A 39 16.64 -17.25 17.64
C ARG A 39 17.92 -16.65 17.06
N HIS A 40 19.07 -17.04 17.61
CA HIS A 40 20.40 -16.54 17.22
C HIS A 40 21.17 -17.49 16.29
N CYS A 41 20.51 -18.53 15.74
CA CYS A 41 21.17 -19.42 14.79
C CYS A 41 21.58 -18.68 13.50
N SER A 42 22.83 -18.92 13.07
CA SER A 42 23.48 -18.32 11.91
C SER A 42 23.88 -19.34 10.82
N CYS A 43 23.34 -20.57 10.82
CA CYS A 43 23.60 -21.53 9.73
C CYS A 43 22.99 -21.07 8.39
N ASP A 44 23.46 -21.63 7.27
CA ASP A 44 23.06 -21.20 5.91
C ASP A 44 21.56 -21.20 5.67
N LYS A 45 20.84 -22.22 6.15
CA LYS A 45 19.36 -22.29 6.08
C LYS A 45 18.70 -21.09 6.79
N CYS A 46 19.20 -20.74 7.97
CA CYS A 46 18.68 -19.63 8.77
C CYS A 46 19.09 -18.28 8.20
N GLN A 47 20.32 -18.11 7.71
CA GLN A 47 20.74 -16.90 7.00
C GLN A 47 19.91 -16.69 5.72
N GLY A 48 19.67 -17.74 4.94
CA GLY A 48 18.80 -17.68 3.76
C GLY A 48 17.37 -17.23 4.11
N THR A 49 16.85 -17.66 5.26
CA THR A 49 15.54 -17.23 5.75
C THR A 49 15.52 -15.74 6.10
N GLU A 50 16.55 -15.24 6.79
CA GLU A 50 16.68 -13.81 7.13
C GLU A 50 16.83 -12.94 5.87
N LYS A 51 17.63 -13.37 4.89
CA LYS A 51 17.75 -12.70 3.58
C LYS A 51 16.40 -12.60 2.86
N LYS A 52 15.62 -13.69 2.83
CA LYS A 52 14.26 -13.70 2.24
C LYS A 52 13.34 -12.72 2.98
N ARG A 53 13.34 -12.73 4.32
CA ARG A 53 12.57 -11.79 5.14
C ARG A 53 12.94 -10.33 4.86
N ALA A 54 14.24 -10.04 4.70
CA ALA A 54 14.70 -8.70 4.34
C ALA A 54 14.12 -8.24 3.00
N LYS A 55 14.18 -9.08 1.96
CA LYS A 55 13.56 -8.80 0.65
C LYS A 55 12.06 -8.54 0.77
N THR A 56 11.32 -9.40 1.50
CA THR A 56 9.88 -9.21 1.72
C THR A 56 9.58 -7.89 2.46
N ARG A 57 10.36 -7.52 3.48
CA ARG A 57 10.18 -6.24 4.20
C ARG A 57 10.30 -5.05 3.25
N ILE A 58 11.34 -5.04 2.42
CA ILE A 58 11.56 -3.98 1.42
C ILE A 58 10.38 -3.92 0.44
N GLN A 59 9.94 -5.06 -0.09
CA GLN A 59 8.81 -5.11 -1.04
C GLN A 59 7.51 -4.60 -0.42
N VAL A 60 7.20 -4.98 0.83
CA VAL A 60 6.01 -4.50 1.56
C VAL A 60 6.09 -2.99 1.78
N GLN A 61 7.26 -2.47 2.17
CA GLN A 61 7.47 -1.04 2.36
C GLN A 61 7.26 -0.26 1.05
N LEU A 62 7.84 -0.72 -0.06
CA LEU A 62 7.66 -0.10 -1.37
C LEU A 62 6.19 -0.08 -1.81
N ARG A 63 5.48 -1.21 -1.63
CA ARG A 63 4.05 -1.29 -1.93
C ARG A 63 3.25 -0.28 -1.10
N ARG A 64 3.53 -0.18 0.20
CA ARG A 64 2.86 0.77 1.10
C ARG A 64 3.11 2.22 0.67
N ILE A 65 4.35 2.58 0.34
CA ILE A 65 4.70 3.92 -0.15
C ILE A 65 3.97 4.22 -1.45
N LYS A 66 3.95 3.29 -2.40
CA LYS A 66 3.22 3.45 -3.67
C LYS A 66 1.74 3.75 -3.44
N LEU A 67 1.07 2.98 -2.58
CA LEU A 67 -0.34 3.18 -2.25
C LEU A 67 -0.59 4.56 -1.59
N LEU A 68 0.26 4.95 -0.63
CA LEU A 68 0.15 6.26 0.01
C LEU A 68 0.35 7.41 -0.98
N ASN A 69 1.29 7.28 -1.92
CA ASN A 69 1.53 8.30 -2.94
C ASN A 69 0.35 8.40 -3.92
N MET A 70 -0.25 7.28 -4.30
CA MET A 70 -1.47 7.28 -5.13
C MET A 70 -2.65 7.94 -4.41
N GLU A 71 -2.85 7.65 -3.12
CA GLU A 71 -3.88 8.29 -2.30
C GLU A 71 -3.67 9.80 -2.19
N LYS A 72 -2.42 10.24 -1.94
CA LYS A 72 -2.06 11.66 -1.91
C LYS A 72 -2.31 12.35 -3.25
N ALA A 73 -1.91 11.73 -4.36
CA ALA A 73 -2.15 12.26 -5.70
C ALA A 73 -3.65 12.42 -5.99
N ALA A 74 -4.48 11.47 -5.58
CA ALA A 74 -5.94 11.56 -5.70
C ALA A 74 -6.51 12.74 -4.89
N LYS A 75 -6.03 12.95 -3.65
CA LYS A 75 -6.43 14.09 -2.81
C LYS A 75 -6.04 15.43 -3.44
N VAL A 76 -4.80 15.56 -3.94
CA VAL A 76 -4.33 16.77 -4.63
C VAL A 76 -5.17 17.05 -5.87
N SER A 77 -5.48 16.04 -6.69
CA SER A 77 -6.35 16.19 -7.86
C SER A 77 -7.75 16.67 -7.48
N HIS A 78 -8.35 16.09 -6.44
CA HIS A 78 -9.66 16.51 -5.93
C HIS A 78 -9.62 17.96 -5.41
N GLU A 79 -8.61 18.31 -4.62
CA GLU A 79 -8.41 19.67 -4.10
C GLU A 79 -8.22 20.69 -5.23
N MET A 80 -7.41 20.36 -6.24
CA MET A 80 -7.17 21.23 -7.39
C MET A 80 -8.45 21.49 -8.18
N LYS A 81 -9.28 20.46 -8.40
CA LYS A 81 -10.61 20.61 -9.00
C LYS A 81 -11.49 21.52 -8.15
N ALA A 82 -11.56 21.27 -6.84
CA ALA A 82 -12.37 22.08 -5.92
C ALA A 82 -11.92 23.56 -5.90
N ARG A 83 -10.61 23.82 -5.92
CA ARG A 83 -10.04 25.18 -6.05
C ARG A 83 -10.47 25.85 -7.36
N ARG A 84 -10.40 25.14 -8.48
CA ARG A 84 -10.84 25.63 -9.80
C ARG A 84 -12.33 25.98 -9.80
N PHE A 85 -13.19 25.14 -9.22
CA PHE A 85 -14.62 25.44 -9.08
C PHE A 85 -14.87 26.69 -8.21
N ARG A 86 -14.18 26.81 -7.06
CA ARG A 86 -14.28 28.01 -6.21
C ARG A 86 -13.86 29.28 -6.93
N TRP A 87 -12.77 29.23 -7.70
CA TRP A 87 -12.29 30.36 -8.49
C TRP A 87 -13.26 30.76 -9.59
N ALA A 88 -13.81 29.80 -10.35
CA ALA A 88 -14.82 30.08 -11.36
C ALA A 88 -16.07 30.75 -10.77
N GLY A 89 -16.55 30.29 -9.61
CA GLY A 89 -17.65 30.94 -8.90
C GLY A 89 -17.31 32.36 -8.40
N HIS A 90 -16.06 32.63 -8.03
CA HIS A 90 -15.59 33.99 -7.72
C HIS A 90 -15.62 34.88 -8.97
N VAL A 91 -15.05 34.44 -10.09
CA VAL A 91 -15.01 35.20 -11.35
C VAL A 91 -16.42 35.55 -11.85
N ALA A 92 -17.35 34.60 -11.81
CA ALA A 92 -18.75 34.83 -12.22
C ALA A 92 -19.47 35.88 -11.36
N ARG A 93 -19.14 35.98 -10.06
CA ARG A 93 -19.69 37.02 -9.17
C ARG A 93 -19.04 38.38 -9.40
N SER A 94 -17.76 38.41 -9.75
CA SER A 94 -16.99 39.65 -9.93
C SER A 94 -17.22 40.34 -11.27
N ASN A 95 -17.70 39.64 -12.30
CA ASN A 95 -17.95 40.22 -13.63
C ASN A 95 -19.29 39.73 -14.24
N PRO A 96 -20.43 40.29 -13.84
CA PRO A 96 -21.76 39.82 -14.24
C PRO A 96 -22.18 40.21 -15.67
N SER A 97 -21.45 41.10 -16.36
CA SER A 97 -21.76 41.60 -17.70
C SER A 97 -20.72 41.24 -18.79
N GLY A 98 -19.64 40.53 -18.43
CA GLY A 98 -18.53 40.26 -19.35
C GLY A 98 -18.74 39.04 -20.25
N SER A 99 -18.72 39.25 -21.56
CA SER A 99 -18.61 38.23 -22.61
C SER A 99 -17.55 37.16 -22.27
N LEU A 100 -17.98 35.90 -22.26
CA LEU A 100 -17.20 34.74 -21.81
C LEU A 100 -16.12 34.33 -22.83
N ASN A 101 -14.90 34.88 -22.73
CA ASN A 101 -13.74 34.32 -23.43
C ASN A 101 -12.97 33.38 -22.49
N ILE A 102 -13.51 32.19 -22.27
CA ILE A 102 -12.73 31.07 -21.73
C ILE A 102 -11.90 30.52 -22.89
N THR A 103 -10.71 31.07 -23.14
CA THR A 103 -9.72 30.37 -23.95
C THR A 103 -9.30 29.12 -23.18
N MET A 104 -9.83 27.96 -23.58
CA MET A 104 -9.25 26.68 -23.19
C MET A 104 -7.88 26.55 -23.84
N ASN A 105 -6.82 26.95 -23.11
CA ASN A 105 -5.47 26.60 -23.52
C ASN A 105 -5.24 25.12 -23.23
N ASN A 106 -5.55 24.29 -24.21
CA ASN A 106 -5.04 22.93 -24.33
C ASN A 106 -3.58 23.02 -24.78
N ASN A 107 -2.64 23.20 -23.84
CA ASN A 107 -1.22 22.93 -24.13
C ASN A 107 -1.02 21.41 -24.22
N LYS A 108 -1.28 20.88 -25.42
CA LYS A 108 -0.45 19.80 -25.98
C LYS A 108 0.92 20.41 -26.33
N GLU A 109 1.96 19.58 -26.25
CA GLU A 109 3.37 19.85 -26.63
C GLU A 109 4.17 20.56 -25.53
N LYS A 110 5.34 20.11 -25.06
CA LYS A 110 6.42 19.24 -25.58
C LYS A 110 7.29 18.88 -24.37
N GLU A 111 7.70 17.63 -24.19
CA GLU A 111 9.06 17.33 -23.70
C GLU A 111 9.58 16.08 -24.43
N MET A 112 10.80 16.25 -24.95
CA MET A 112 11.63 15.30 -25.69
C MET A 112 12.15 14.18 -24.80
#